data_AF-A0A914YAD6-F1
#
_entry.id   AF-A0A914YAD6-F1
#
_cell.length_a   1.000
_cell.length_b   1.000
_cell.length_c   1.000
_cell.angle_alpha   90.00
_cell.angle_beta   90.00
_cell.angle_gamma   90.00
#
_symmetry.space_group_name_H-M   'P 1'
#
loop_
_entity.id
_entity.type
_entity.pdbx_description
1 polymer ?
#
loop_
_entity_poly.entity_id
_entity_poly.type
_entity_poly.pdbx_seq_one_letter_code
_entity_poly.pdbx_strand_id
1 'polypeptide(L)'
;MVYGGRKETEGSLAAYFPWCSCWTKLINKVKSKDENFDYREPTLMHRLFRKYWGPFILRSDVKAISGTLFVIYLAVSFYGCIHMKVDISPHKYIRDTSPIQTFVYLADKYIWADNVMPTFHVMNPPDFRNTTQRNKFNEMVFRLEGTHYSIGRVSTNFWLWEYQSFLNDFSEVEYEHDFYKRKYMRNFFNQFDYQQFRGNLF
;
A
#
# COMPACT_ATOMS: atom_id res chain seq x y z
N MET A 1 6.12 -28.52 29.36
CA MET A 1 7.58 -28.73 29.26
C MET A 1 8.14 -27.68 28.32
N VAL A 2 8.89 -26.72 28.87
CA VAL A 2 9.40 -25.54 28.16
C VAL A 2 10.74 -25.89 27.53
N TYR A 3 10.83 -25.90 26.21
CA TYR A 3 12.10 -25.99 25.49
C TYR A 3 12.75 -24.61 25.46
N GLY A 4 13.57 -24.30 26.47
CA GLY A 4 14.46 -23.14 26.45
C GLY A 4 15.69 -23.46 25.62
N GLY A 5 15.76 -22.92 24.39
CA GLY A 5 17.00 -22.91 23.60
C GLY A 5 18.02 -21.97 24.25
N ARG A 6 19.08 -22.54 24.84
CA ARG A 6 20.21 -21.75 25.35
C ARG A 6 21.06 -21.30 24.15
N LYS A 7 21.15 -19.98 23.92
CA LYS A 7 22.02 -19.40 22.89
C LYS A 7 23.47 -19.80 23.14
N GLU A 8 24.14 -20.32 22.12
CA GLU A 8 25.59 -20.45 22.11
C GLU A 8 26.19 -19.04 22.11
N THR A 9 26.85 -18.68 23.20
CA THR A 9 27.44 -17.35 23.39
C THR A 9 28.75 -17.14 22.65
N GLU A 10 29.28 -18.15 21.94
CA GLU A 10 30.59 -18.06 21.26
C GLU A 10 30.60 -18.79 19.90
N GLY A 11 29.63 -18.46 19.03
CA GLY A 11 29.61 -18.92 17.65
C GLY A 11 29.68 -17.76 16.68
N SER A 12 30.87 -17.26 16.33
CA SER A 12 30.99 -16.48 15.08
C SER A 12 32.39 -16.32 14.49
N LEU A 13 33.48 -16.31 15.28
CA LEU A 13 34.79 -15.93 14.72
C LEU A 13 35.88 -17.02 14.75
N ALA A 14 35.70 -18.09 15.51
CA ALA A 14 36.74 -19.12 15.66
C ALA A 14 36.80 -20.14 14.50
N ALA A 15 35.79 -20.21 13.62
CA ALA A 15 35.76 -21.17 12.52
C ALA A 15 36.62 -20.77 11.31
N TYR A 16 37.16 -19.54 11.28
CA TYR A 16 37.89 -19.01 10.12
C TYR A 16 39.42 -19.06 10.24
N PHE A 17 40.00 -19.36 11.41
CA PHE A 17 41.47 -19.38 11.60
C PHE A 17 41.93 -20.64 12.39
N PRO A 18 42.30 -21.74 11.70
CA PRO A 18 42.64 -23.01 12.36
C PRO A 18 44.06 -23.06 12.93
N TRP A 19 44.85 -21.99 12.81
CA TRP A 19 46.29 -22.00 13.14
C TRP A 19 46.66 -21.30 14.47
N CYS A 20 45.67 -20.88 15.25
CA CYS A 20 45.90 -20.24 16.53
C CYS A 20 45.92 -21.29 17.67
N SER A 21 46.89 -21.22 18.58
CA SER A 21 47.03 -22.13 19.74
C SER A 21 45.83 -22.12 20.71
N CYS A 22 44.92 -21.15 20.55
CA CYS A 22 43.64 -21.09 21.22
C CYS A 22 42.66 -22.19 20.74
N TRP A 23 42.74 -22.59 19.47
CA TRP A 23 41.85 -23.59 18.85
C TRP A 23 42.05 -24.99 19.46
N THR A 24 43.30 -25.39 19.69
CA THR A 24 43.66 -26.65 20.34
C THR A 24 43.18 -26.72 21.80
N LYS A 25 43.25 -25.60 22.53
CA LYS A 25 42.72 -25.51 23.90
C LYS A 25 41.19 -25.59 23.93
N LEU A 26 40.52 -25.00 22.96
CA LEU A 26 39.05 -25.05 22.82
C LEU A 26 38.57 -26.47 22.51
N ILE A 27 39.22 -27.18 21.59
CA ILE A 27 38.91 -28.58 21.27
C ILE A 27 39.07 -29.46 22.50
N ASN A 28 40.16 -29.31 23.26
CA ASN A 28 40.38 -30.09 24.47
C ASN A 28 39.36 -29.78 25.57
N LYS A 29 38.91 -28.52 25.69
CA LYS A 29 37.89 -28.08 26.66
C LYS A 29 36.48 -28.55 26.30
N VAL A 30 36.16 -28.64 25.00
CA VAL A 30 34.90 -29.25 24.51
C VAL A 30 34.94 -30.76 24.75
N LYS A 31 36.06 -31.41 24.41
CA LYS A 31 36.25 -32.86 24.59
C LYS A 31 36.15 -33.31 26.05
N SER A 32 36.65 -32.52 27.01
CA SER A 32 36.50 -32.82 28.45
C SER A 32 35.09 -32.61 29.00
N LYS A 33 34.24 -31.86 28.28
CA LYS A 33 32.88 -31.53 28.71
C LYS A 33 31.83 -32.51 28.16
N ASP A 34 32.13 -33.14 27.02
CA ASP A 34 31.29 -34.17 26.40
C ASP A 34 31.32 -35.51 27.17
N GLU A 35 32.36 -35.78 27.98
CA GLU A 35 32.43 -37.01 28.80
C GLU A 35 31.40 -37.05 29.95
N ASN A 36 30.79 -35.92 30.31
CA ASN A 36 29.81 -35.82 31.41
C ASN A 36 28.39 -35.43 30.93
N PHE A 37 27.98 -35.88 29.74
CA PHE A 37 26.61 -35.65 29.26
C PHE A 37 25.75 -36.91 29.41
N ASP A 38 24.76 -36.80 30.30
CA ASP A 38 23.72 -37.77 30.63
C ASP A 38 23.07 -38.37 29.37
N TYR A 39 23.25 -39.68 29.16
CA TYR A 39 22.67 -40.44 28.05
C TYR A 39 21.17 -40.65 28.30
N ARG A 40 20.34 -39.63 28.06
CA ARG A 40 18.92 -39.88 27.79
C ARG A 40 18.82 -40.76 26.55
N GLU A 41 18.17 -41.92 26.69
CA GLU A 41 17.96 -42.84 25.58
C GLU A 41 17.39 -42.06 24.38
N PRO A 42 18.08 -42.05 23.24
CA PRO A 42 17.63 -41.30 22.09
C PRO A 42 16.35 -41.97 21.58
N THR A 43 15.28 -41.18 21.47
CA THR A 43 14.07 -41.60 20.76
C THR A 43 14.44 -42.15 19.38
N LEU A 44 13.65 -43.11 18.85
CA LEU A 44 13.92 -43.74 17.55
C LEU A 44 14.21 -42.70 16.45
N MET A 45 13.51 -41.57 16.48
CA MET A 45 13.74 -40.44 15.57
C MET A 45 15.15 -39.85 15.72
N HIS A 46 15.63 -39.59 16.95
CA HIS A 46 17.00 -39.09 17.16
C HIS A 46 18.06 -40.06 16.63
N ARG A 47 17.84 -41.37 16.77
CA ARG A 47 18.75 -42.39 16.23
C ARG A 47 18.76 -42.40 14.69
N LEU A 48 17.61 -42.25 14.04
CA LEU A 48 17.50 -42.15 12.58
C LEU A 48 18.15 -40.87 12.04
N PHE A 49 17.88 -39.73 12.69
CA PHE A 49 18.48 -38.45 12.31
C PHE A 49 20.00 -38.47 12.45
N ARG A 50 20.52 -39.07 13.53
CA ARG A 50 21.97 -39.17 13.75
C ARG A 50 22.65 -40.14 12.79
N LYS A 51 22.08 -41.33 12.57
CA LYS A 51 22.76 -42.40 11.81
C LYS A 51 22.59 -42.28 10.30
N TYR A 52 21.46 -41.78 9.82
CA TYR A 52 21.15 -41.76 8.39
C TYR A 52 21.17 -40.34 7.81
N TRP A 53 20.43 -39.40 8.43
CA TRP A 53 20.31 -38.03 7.91
C TRP A 53 21.54 -37.16 8.16
N GLY A 54 22.18 -37.29 9.33
CA GLY A 54 23.39 -36.56 9.69
C GLY A 54 24.52 -36.74 8.66
N PRO A 55 25.01 -37.98 8.43
CA PRO A 55 26.07 -38.18 7.45
C PRO A 55 25.62 -37.86 6.02
N PHE A 56 24.34 -37.95 5.70
CA PHE A 56 23.82 -37.59 4.38
C PHE A 56 23.90 -36.09 4.09
N ILE A 57 23.46 -35.23 5.01
CA ILE A 57 23.48 -33.76 4.84
C ILE A 57 24.90 -33.20 4.91
N LEU A 58 25.80 -33.84 5.68
CA LEU A 58 27.19 -33.38 5.85
C LEU A 58 28.11 -33.72 4.67
N ARG A 59 27.69 -34.54 3.69
CA ARG A 59 28.48 -34.78 2.47
C ARG A 59 28.63 -33.49 1.67
N SER A 60 29.85 -33.23 1.18
CA SER A 60 30.20 -32.03 0.39
C SER A 60 29.28 -31.83 -0.82
N ASP A 61 28.96 -32.92 -1.52
CA ASP A 61 28.15 -32.91 -2.73
C ASP A 61 26.70 -32.49 -2.44
N VAL A 62 26.14 -33.04 -1.36
CA VAL A 62 24.76 -32.75 -0.91
C VAL A 62 24.66 -31.31 -0.39
N LYS A 63 25.69 -30.82 0.32
CA LYS A 63 25.76 -29.43 0.78
C LYS A 63 25.79 -28.43 -0.38
N ALA A 64 26.58 -28.71 -1.43
CA ALA A 64 26.63 -27.87 -2.62
C ALA A 64 25.28 -27.84 -3.35
N ILE A 65 24.65 -29.01 -3.55
CA ILE A 65 23.33 -29.13 -4.19
C ILE A 65 22.24 -28.40 -3.40
N SER A 66 22.21 -28.59 -2.08
CA SER A 66 21.24 -27.91 -1.20
C SER A 66 21.42 -26.40 -1.20
N GLY A 67 22.67 -25.92 -1.21
CA GLY A 67 22.98 -24.48 -1.34
C GLY A 67 22.45 -23.91 -2.66
N THR A 68 22.71 -24.59 -3.78
CA THR A 68 22.20 -24.18 -5.10
C THR A 68 20.68 -24.15 -5.14
N LEU A 69 20.01 -25.18 -4.62
CA LEU A 69 18.54 -25.23 -4.55
C LEU A 69 17.97 -24.09 -3.69
N PHE A 70 18.66 -23.73 -2.60
CA PHE A 70 18.25 -22.61 -1.77
C PHE A 70 18.37 -21.26 -2.51
N VAL A 71 19.43 -21.05 -3.30
CA VAL A 71 19.55 -19.86 -4.14
C VAL A 71 18.46 -19.80 -5.21
N ILE A 72 18.14 -20.93 -5.85
CA ILE A 72 17.04 -21.01 -6.82
C ILE A 72 15.70 -20.68 -6.14
N TYR A 73 15.45 -21.26 -4.96
CA TYR A 73 14.26 -20.96 -4.17
C TYR A 73 14.15 -19.46 -3.87
N LEU A 74 15.22 -18.83 -3.40
CA LEU A 74 15.25 -17.39 -3.16
C LEU A 74 14.97 -16.59 -4.44
N ALA A 75 15.57 -16.96 -5.57
CA ALA A 75 15.34 -16.28 -6.85
C ALA A 75 13.87 -16.36 -7.27
N VAL A 76 13.24 -17.53 -7.12
CA VAL A 76 11.81 -17.73 -7.40
C VAL A 76 10.94 -16.95 -6.43
N SER A 77 11.28 -16.93 -5.13
CA SER A 77 10.55 -16.13 -4.14
C SER A 77 10.62 -14.63 -4.47
N PHE A 78 11.81 -14.11 -4.79
CA PHE A 78 11.96 -12.71 -5.21
C PHE A 78 11.20 -12.41 -6.49
N TYR A 79 11.25 -13.31 -7.47
CA TYR A 79 10.45 -13.18 -8.69
C TYR A 79 8.95 -13.12 -8.39
N GLY A 80 8.45 -13.99 -7.52
CA GLY A 80 7.06 -13.97 -7.06
C GLY A 80 6.68 -12.68 -6.35
N CYS A 81 7.56 -12.14 -5.50
CA CYS A 81 7.34 -10.86 -4.82
C CYS A 81 7.24 -9.69 -5.80
N ILE A 82 8.07 -9.65 -6.84
CA ILE A 82 8.05 -8.58 -7.86
C ILE A 82 6.79 -8.67 -8.73
N HIS A 83 6.34 -9.88 -9.05
CA HIS A 83 5.15 -10.10 -9.88
C HIS A 83 3.81 -10.04 -9.14
N MET A 84 3.83 -9.89 -7.80
CA MET A 84 2.61 -9.81 -7.01
C MET A 84 1.86 -8.51 -7.29
N LYS A 85 0.74 -8.61 -8.01
CA LYS A 85 -0.18 -7.48 -8.22
C LYS A 85 -1.14 -7.38 -7.04
N VAL A 86 -1.14 -6.23 -6.37
CA VAL A 86 -2.10 -5.92 -5.32
C VAL A 86 -3.44 -5.61 -5.99
N ASP A 87 -4.38 -6.54 -5.87
CA ASP A 87 -5.74 -6.39 -6.38
C ASP A 87 -6.73 -6.75 -5.28
N ILE A 88 -7.33 -5.72 -4.69
CA ILE A 88 -8.32 -5.79 -3.60
C ILE A 88 -9.73 -5.61 -4.20
N SER A 89 -10.04 -6.36 -5.27
CA SER A 89 -11.37 -6.31 -5.86
C SER A 89 -12.43 -6.88 -4.90
N PRO A 90 -13.58 -6.21 -4.72
CA PRO A 90 -14.70 -6.67 -3.89
C PRO A 90 -15.24 -8.03 -4.35
N HIS A 91 -15.02 -8.39 -5.61
CA HIS A 91 -15.36 -9.69 -6.17
C HIS A 91 -14.74 -10.87 -5.39
N LYS A 92 -13.52 -10.71 -4.84
CA LYS A 92 -12.80 -11.78 -4.12
C LYS A 92 -13.35 -12.07 -2.72
N TYR A 93 -14.18 -11.17 -2.18
CA TYR A 93 -14.77 -11.31 -0.84
C TYR A 93 -16.13 -12.02 -0.87
N ILE A 94 -16.71 -12.18 -2.05
CA ILE A 94 -18.05 -12.72 -2.23
C ILE A 94 -17.91 -14.20 -2.59
N ARG A 95 -18.85 -15.02 -2.13
CA ARG A 95 -18.89 -16.44 -2.47
C ARG A 95 -19.16 -16.63 -3.97
N ASP A 96 -18.40 -17.51 -4.61
CA ASP A 96 -18.43 -17.80 -6.06
C ASP A 96 -19.81 -18.20 -6.64
N THR A 97 -20.74 -18.65 -5.79
CA THR A 97 -22.09 -19.07 -6.21
C THR A 97 -23.17 -18.03 -5.94
N SER A 98 -22.80 -16.84 -5.47
CA SER A 98 -23.75 -15.79 -5.13
C SER A 98 -24.22 -15.03 -6.38
N PRO A 99 -25.53 -14.78 -6.56
CA PRO A 99 -26.04 -13.95 -7.65
C PRO A 99 -25.55 -12.49 -7.58
N ILE A 100 -25.09 -12.04 -6.41
CA ILE A 100 -24.53 -10.70 -6.19
C ILE A 100 -23.21 -10.51 -6.95
N GLN A 101 -22.47 -11.59 -7.22
CA GLN A 101 -21.17 -11.52 -7.89
C GLN A 101 -21.29 -10.96 -9.30
N THR A 102 -22.33 -11.35 -10.05
CA THR A 102 -22.61 -10.81 -11.39
C THR A 102 -22.89 -9.32 -11.34
N PHE A 103 -23.64 -8.86 -10.33
CA PHE A 103 -23.91 -7.43 -10.15
C PHE A 103 -22.63 -6.66 -9.85
N VAL A 104 -21.79 -7.15 -8.93
CA VAL A 104 -20.53 -6.50 -8.57
C VAL A 104 -19.56 -6.46 -9.75
N TYR A 105 -19.47 -7.53 -10.55
CA TYR A 105 -18.66 -7.55 -11.76
C TYR A 105 -19.14 -6.52 -12.80
N LEU A 106 -20.45 -6.40 -13.01
CA LEU A 106 -21.01 -5.40 -13.92
C LEU A 106 -20.83 -3.97 -13.40
N ALA A 107 -20.98 -3.76 -12.09
CA ALA A 107 -20.77 -2.47 -11.45
C ALA A 107 -19.30 -2.02 -11.54
N ASP A 108 -18.35 -2.92 -11.29
CA ASP A 108 -16.91 -2.65 -11.42
C ASP A 108 -16.55 -2.29 -12.87
N LYS A 109 -17.09 -3.06 -13.83
CA LYS A 109 -16.80 -2.87 -15.26
C LYS A 109 -17.39 -1.59 -15.86
N TYR A 110 -18.62 -1.22 -15.50
CA TYR A 110 -19.36 -0.15 -16.19
C TYR A 110 -19.66 1.06 -15.31
N ILE A 111 -19.82 0.89 -14.00
CA ILE A 111 -20.20 2.00 -13.12
C ILE A 111 -18.94 2.65 -12.57
N TRP A 112 -18.05 1.90 -11.92
CA TRP A 112 -16.89 2.49 -11.23
C TRP A 112 -15.81 3.00 -12.16
N ALA A 113 -15.70 2.46 -13.38
CA ALA A 113 -14.81 3.01 -14.40
C ALA A 113 -15.18 4.46 -14.77
N ASP A 114 -16.47 4.80 -14.74
CA ASP A 114 -16.99 6.06 -15.28
C ASP A 114 -17.56 7.03 -14.21
N ASN A 115 -18.03 6.53 -13.04
CA ASN A 115 -18.82 7.32 -12.07
C ASN A 115 -18.08 7.75 -10.79
N VAL A 116 -16.76 7.73 -10.75
CA VAL A 116 -16.05 8.29 -9.59
C VAL A 116 -15.89 9.80 -9.76
N MET A 117 -16.69 10.58 -9.02
CA MET A 117 -16.59 12.04 -8.98
C MET A 117 -15.72 12.47 -7.79
N PRO A 118 -14.43 12.84 -8.00
CA PRO A 118 -13.60 13.35 -6.92
C PRO A 118 -14.06 14.75 -6.49
N THR A 119 -14.20 14.96 -5.18
CA THR A 119 -14.50 16.29 -4.62
C THR A 119 -13.21 16.95 -4.14
N PHE A 120 -12.84 18.08 -4.75
CA PHE A 120 -11.68 18.86 -4.35
C PHE A 120 -12.08 19.97 -3.38
N HIS A 121 -11.49 19.96 -2.18
CA HIS A 121 -11.68 21.00 -1.19
C HIS A 121 -10.45 21.93 -1.17
N VAL A 122 -10.67 23.20 -1.44
CA VAL A 122 -9.62 24.23 -1.41
C VAL A 122 -9.59 24.86 -0.03
N MET A 123 -8.50 24.60 0.71
CA MET A 123 -8.37 25.03 2.11
C MET A 123 -8.32 26.55 2.28
N ASN A 124 -7.68 27.26 1.36
CA ASN A 124 -7.58 28.71 1.39
C ASN A 124 -8.00 29.27 0.01
N PRO A 125 -9.30 29.59 -0.18
CA PRO A 125 -9.77 30.09 -1.46
C PRO A 125 -9.26 31.51 -1.71
N PRO A 126 -8.90 31.85 -2.96
CA PRO A 126 -8.56 33.21 -3.33
C PRO A 126 -9.80 34.14 -3.30
N ASP A 127 -9.56 35.45 -3.31
CA ASP A 127 -10.64 36.41 -3.51
C ASP A 127 -11.06 36.43 -5.00
N PHE A 128 -12.31 36.02 -5.26
CA PHE A 128 -12.85 35.92 -6.63
C PHE A 128 -13.31 37.26 -7.22
N ARG A 129 -13.30 38.35 -6.43
CA ARG A 129 -13.47 39.72 -6.95
C ARG A 129 -12.32 40.11 -7.88
N ASN A 130 -11.11 39.62 -7.60
CA ASN A 130 -9.92 39.95 -8.36
C ASN A 130 -9.78 39.03 -9.59
N THR A 131 -9.80 39.63 -10.78
CA THR A 131 -9.68 38.92 -12.06
C THR A 131 -8.41 38.08 -12.17
N THR A 132 -7.27 38.55 -11.67
CA THR A 132 -6.01 37.80 -11.72
C THR A 132 -6.07 36.53 -10.86
N GLN A 133 -6.65 36.63 -9.67
CA GLN A 133 -6.77 35.48 -8.77
C GLN A 133 -7.78 34.45 -9.30
N ARG A 134 -8.90 34.94 -9.86
CA ARG A 134 -9.90 34.10 -10.54
C ARG A 134 -9.29 33.35 -11.73
N ASN A 135 -8.48 34.01 -12.54
CA ASN A 135 -7.83 33.37 -13.69
C ASN A 135 -6.85 32.27 -13.25
N LYS A 136 -6.07 32.51 -12.18
CA LYS A 136 -5.19 31.48 -11.58
C LYS A 136 -5.99 30.29 -11.06
N PHE A 137 -7.14 30.53 -10.44
CA PHE A 137 -8.03 29.47 -10.00
C PHE A 137 -8.59 28.65 -11.18
N ASN A 138 -9.04 29.33 -12.23
CA ASN A 138 -9.53 28.66 -13.44
C ASN A 138 -8.42 27.84 -14.12
N GLU A 139 -7.17 28.30 -14.09
CA GLU A 139 -6.03 27.54 -14.59
C GLU A 139 -5.80 26.24 -13.78
N MET A 140 -5.93 26.31 -12.45
CA MET A 140 -5.88 25.12 -11.60
C MET A 140 -6.98 24.11 -11.98
N VAL A 141 -8.22 24.58 -12.13
CA VAL A 141 -9.35 23.73 -12.53
C VAL A 141 -9.08 23.11 -13.90
N PHE A 142 -8.63 23.90 -14.87
CA PHE A 142 -8.27 23.40 -16.21
C PHE A 142 -7.20 22.31 -16.18
N ARG A 143 -6.19 22.44 -15.31
CA ARG A 143 -5.16 21.39 -15.13
C ARG A 143 -5.73 20.11 -14.50
N LEU A 144 -6.70 20.21 -13.59
CA LEU A 144 -7.41 19.05 -13.02
C LEU A 144 -8.28 18.37 -14.06
N GLU A 145 -8.93 19.14 -14.93
CA GLU A 145 -9.75 18.63 -16.03
C GLU A 145 -8.92 17.95 -17.12
N GLY A 146 -7.67 18.36 -17.30
CA GLY A 146 -6.76 17.83 -18.32
C GLY A 146 -5.95 16.59 -17.91
N THR A 147 -6.29 15.92 -16.81
CA THR A 147 -5.58 14.70 -16.37
C THR A 147 -5.96 13.47 -17.22
N HIS A 148 -5.13 12.42 -17.20
CA HIS A 148 -5.30 11.26 -18.10
C HIS A 148 -6.60 10.47 -17.88
N TYR A 149 -7.18 10.54 -16.68
CA TYR A 149 -8.38 9.81 -16.29
C TYR A 149 -9.60 10.73 -16.08
N SER A 150 -9.51 12.00 -16.45
CA SER A 150 -10.64 12.92 -16.37
C SER A 150 -11.35 13.03 -17.72
N ILE A 151 -12.68 13.13 -17.67
CA ILE A 151 -13.54 13.34 -18.85
C ILE A 151 -13.36 14.76 -19.41
N GLY A 152 -12.86 15.69 -18.58
CA GLY A 152 -12.62 17.09 -18.94
C GLY A 152 -13.78 18.01 -18.54
N ARG A 153 -13.76 19.23 -19.09
CA ARG A 153 -14.62 20.34 -18.66
C ARG A 153 -16.13 20.07 -18.65
N VAL A 154 -16.61 19.20 -19.54
CA VAL A 154 -18.04 18.84 -19.63
C VAL A 154 -18.56 18.07 -18.41
N SER A 155 -17.66 17.45 -17.64
CA SER A 155 -17.99 16.67 -16.45
C SER A 155 -17.80 17.42 -15.13
N THR A 156 -17.25 18.63 -15.18
CA THR A 156 -16.89 19.38 -13.98
C THR A 156 -18.11 20.13 -13.43
N ASN A 157 -18.57 19.74 -12.25
CA ASN A 157 -19.57 20.52 -11.53
C ASN A 157 -18.87 21.62 -10.70
N PHE A 158 -18.95 22.86 -11.16
CA PHE A 158 -18.30 24.00 -10.50
C PHE A 158 -19.23 25.21 -10.38
N TRP A 159 -19.79 25.40 -9.17
CA TRP A 159 -20.80 26.42 -8.90
C TRP A 159 -20.37 27.86 -9.18
N LEU A 160 -19.07 28.17 -9.11
CA LEU A 160 -18.57 29.54 -9.30
C LEU A 160 -18.67 30.02 -10.75
N TRP A 161 -18.56 29.13 -11.75
CA TRP A 161 -18.77 29.52 -13.16
C TRP A 161 -20.23 29.82 -13.43
N GLU A 162 -21.11 28.98 -12.90
CA GLU A 162 -22.55 29.14 -13.01
C GLU A 162 -23.00 30.41 -12.28
N TYR A 163 -22.41 30.70 -11.13
CA TYR A 163 -22.64 31.94 -10.41
C TYR A 163 -22.17 33.17 -11.20
N GLN A 164 -21.01 33.11 -11.89
CA GLN A 164 -20.56 34.19 -12.77
C GLN A 164 -21.52 34.38 -13.95
N SER A 165 -21.99 33.30 -14.57
CA SER A 165 -22.99 33.39 -15.63
C SER A 165 -24.29 34.03 -15.12
N PHE A 166 -24.75 33.64 -13.93
CA PHE A 166 -25.91 34.25 -13.27
C PHE A 166 -25.72 35.74 -12.98
N LEU A 167 -24.52 36.17 -12.58
CA LEU A 167 -24.25 37.59 -12.35
C LEU A 167 -24.25 38.41 -13.65
N ASN A 168 -23.87 37.82 -14.79
CA ASN A 168 -23.89 38.51 -16.09
C ASN A 168 -25.31 38.90 -16.54
N ASP A 169 -26.35 38.24 -16.02
CA ASP A 169 -27.74 38.60 -16.31
C ASP A 169 -28.15 39.95 -15.70
N PHE A 170 -27.37 40.46 -14.74
CA PHE A 170 -27.62 41.74 -14.07
C PHE A 170 -26.62 42.79 -14.56
N SER A 171 -27.07 43.72 -15.42
CA SER A 171 -26.23 44.81 -15.95
C SER A 171 -25.70 45.79 -14.91
N GLU A 172 -26.30 45.82 -13.72
CA GLU A 172 -25.93 46.69 -12.59
C GLU A 172 -24.80 46.12 -11.71
N VAL A 173 -24.40 44.86 -11.93
CA VAL A 173 -23.44 44.17 -11.06
C VAL A 173 -22.02 44.43 -11.51
N GLU A 174 -21.22 45.01 -10.63
CA GLU A 174 -19.78 45.12 -10.80
C GLU A 174 -19.06 44.02 -10.01
N TYR A 175 -18.30 43.17 -10.70
CA TYR A 175 -17.62 42.02 -10.11
C TYR A 175 -16.72 42.35 -8.92
N GLU A 176 -16.05 43.51 -8.92
CA GLU A 176 -15.10 43.85 -7.86
C GLU A 176 -15.78 44.10 -6.51
N HIS A 177 -16.99 44.67 -6.52
CA HIS A 177 -17.71 45.04 -5.31
C HIS A 177 -18.84 44.05 -4.98
N ASP A 178 -19.54 43.56 -6.00
CA ASP A 178 -20.85 42.93 -5.84
C ASP A 178 -20.81 41.40 -5.80
N PHE A 179 -19.66 40.79 -6.08
CA PHE A 179 -19.53 39.34 -6.18
C PHE A 179 -19.98 38.57 -4.93
N TYR A 180 -19.76 39.10 -3.72
CA TYR A 180 -20.20 38.44 -2.48
C TYR A 180 -21.43 39.11 -1.85
N LYS A 181 -22.18 39.94 -2.60
CA LYS A 181 -23.41 40.54 -2.07
C LYS A 181 -24.41 39.43 -1.73
N ARG A 182 -24.84 39.42 -0.46
CA ARG A 182 -25.78 38.42 0.10
C ARG A 182 -27.06 38.25 -0.74
N LYS A 183 -27.55 39.34 -1.34
CA LYS A 183 -28.75 39.32 -2.20
C LYS A 183 -28.58 38.34 -3.37
N TYR A 184 -27.50 38.46 -4.14
CA TYR A 184 -27.26 37.64 -5.32
C TYR A 184 -26.89 36.21 -4.95
N MET A 185 -26.00 36.02 -3.96
CA MET A 185 -25.65 34.67 -3.50
C MET A 185 -26.88 33.89 -3.01
N ARG A 186 -27.76 34.53 -2.21
CA ARG A 186 -28.97 33.86 -1.73
C ARG A 186 -29.91 33.51 -2.88
N ASN A 187 -30.07 34.39 -3.85
CA ASN A 187 -30.91 34.13 -5.00
C ASN A 187 -30.38 32.95 -5.83
N PHE A 188 -29.06 32.88 -6.04
CA PHE A 188 -28.39 31.78 -6.73
C PHE A 188 -28.55 30.45 -5.97
N PHE A 189 -28.19 30.40 -4.68
CA PHE A 189 -28.29 29.18 -3.87
C PHE A 189 -29.73 28.71 -3.58
N ASN A 190 -30.73 29.54 -3.85
CA ASN A 190 -32.14 29.15 -3.78
C ASN A 190 -32.61 28.37 -5.02
N GLN A 191 -31.87 28.42 -6.12
CA GLN A 191 -32.15 27.60 -7.30
C GLN A 191 -32.03 26.11 -6.94
N PHE A 192 -32.85 25.27 -7.57
CA PHE A 192 -32.97 23.86 -7.25
C PHE A 192 -31.63 23.12 -7.30
N ASP A 193 -30.80 23.42 -8.30
CA ASP A 193 -29.53 22.73 -8.55
C ASP A 193 -28.43 23.02 -7.52
N TYR A 194 -28.54 24.14 -6.79
CA TYR A 194 -27.50 24.60 -5.85
C TYR A 194 -27.90 24.51 -4.37
N GLN A 195 -29.07 23.91 -4.07
CA GLN A 195 -29.54 23.78 -2.69
C GLN A 195 -28.58 22.96 -1.81
N GLN A 196 -27.79 22.07 -2.40
CA GLN A 196 -26.76 21.30 -1.70
C GLN A 196 -25.72 22.17 -0.99
N PHE A 197 -25.44 23.38 -1.49
CA PHE A 197 -24.45 24.29 -0.90
C PHE A 197 -25.03 25.15 0.23
N ARG A 198 -26.34 25.07 0.48
CA ARG A 198 -27.05 25.88 1.48
C ARG A 198 -26.74 25.47 2.93
N GLY A 199 -26.52 24.17 3.17
CA GLY A 199 -26.39 23.60 4.51
C GLY A 199 -25.19 24.10 5.32
N ASN A 200 -24.18 24.68 4.65
CA ASN A 200 -22.95 25.16 5.27
C ASN A 200 -22.87 26.70 5.33
N LEU A 201 -23.93 27.41 4.95
CA LEU A 201 -23.90 28.84 4.66
C LEU A 201 -24.91 29.65 5.49
N PHE A 202 -25.12 29.27 6.76
CA PHE A 202 -25.75 30.09 7.81
C PHE A 202 -25.28 29.67 9.20
#